data_AF-Q7RGE0-F1
#
_entry.id   AF-Q7RGE0-F1
#
_cell.length_a   1.000
_cell.length_b   1.000
_cell.length_c   1.000
_cell.angle_alpha   90.00
_cell.angle_beta   90.00
_cell.angle_gamma   90.00
#
_symmetry.space_group_name_H-M   'P 1'
#
loop_
_entity.id
_entity.type
_entity.pdbx_description
1 polymer ?
#
loop_
_entity_poly.entity_id
_entity_poly.type
_entity_poly.pdbx_seq_one_letter_code
_entity_poly.pdbx_strand_id
1 'polypeptide(L)'
;MDNVLSMNYLKLTEELKKNNLDKIKLSLKCNNLCVENIDYNIIENFGKSLKNNKSFKGIIDISYNNLNEINLFNLICNISQNKQIIGLNIKGNERKAY
;
A
#
# COMPACT_ATOMS: atom_id res chain seq x y z
N MET A 1 -2.71 14.07 15.98
CA MET A 1 -2.05 13.98 14.66
C MET A 1 -2.88 12.97 13.90
N ASP A 2 -3.66 13.43 12.93
CA ASP A 2 -4.56 12.54 12.20
C ASP A 2 -3.71 11.54 11.42
N ASN A 3 -4.04 10.25 11.49
CA ASN A 3 -3.33 9.19 10.75
C ASN A 3 -3.70 9.25 9.27
N VAL A 4 -3.27 10.32 8.58
CA VAL A 4 -3.63 10.64 7.20
C VAL A 4 -3.24 9.49 6.28
N LEU A 5 -2.09 8.86 6.53
CA LEU A 5 -1.63 7.75 5.71
C LEU A 5 -2.51 6.52 5.91
N SER A 6 -2.84 6.17 7.15
CA SER A 6 -3.74 5.05 7.45
C SER A 6 -5.13 5.24 6.83
N MET A 7 -5.66 6.47 6.86
CA MET A 7 -6.93 6.81 6.20
C MET A 7 -6.85 6.69 4.68
N ASN A 8 -5.72 7.05 4.06
CA ASN A 8 -5.51 6.88 2.63
C ASN A 8 -5.47 5.39 2.23
N TYR A 9 -4.83 4.54 3.03
CA TYR A 9 -4.87 3.08 2.84
C TYR A 9 -6.31 2.55 2.93
N LEU A 10 -7.07 2.95 3.94
CA LEU A 10 -8.47 2.54 4.10
C LEU A 10 -9.33 2.99 2.91
N LYS A 11 -9.21 4.25 2.50
CA LYS A 11 -9.98 4.79 1.36
C LYS A 11 -9.67 4.03 0.06
N LEU A 12 -8.39 3.80 -0.23
CA LEU A 12 -8.00 3.04 -1.42
C LEU A 12 -8.40 1.58 -1.35
N THR A 13 -8.39 0.97 -0.17
CA THR A 13 -8.91 -0.38 0.05
C THR A 13 -10.38 -0.47 -0.38
N GLU A 14 -11.21 0.50 0.03
CA GLU A 14 -12.61 0.56 -0.38
C GLU A 14 -12.80 0.85 -1.88
N GLU A 15 -11.95 1.69 -2.48
CA GLU A 15 -11.96 1.88 -3.95
C GLU A 15 -11.61 0.58 -4.68
N LEU A 16 -10.60 -0.17 -4.22
CA LEU A 16 -10.16 -1.43 -4.83
C LEU A 16 -11.26 -2.50 -4.78
N LYS A 17 -12.03 -2.56 -3.69
CA LYS A 17 -13.15 -3.51 -3.57
C LYS A 17 -14.26 -3.27 -4.61
N LYS A 18 -14.44 -2.03 -5.09
CA LYS A 18 -15.45 -1.69 -6.10
C LYS A 18 -15.10 -2.19 -7.50
N ASN A 19 -13.85 -2.62 -7.74
CA ASN A 19 -13.37 -3.13 -9.03
C ASN A 19 -13.59 -2.18 -10.23
N ASN A 20 -13.64 -0.87 -10.03
CA ASN A 20 -13.82 0.12 -11.10
C ASN A 20 -12.68 1.17 -11.14
N LEU A 21 -11.49 0.77 -10.69
CA LEU A 21 -10.33 1.66 -10.56
C LEU A 21 -9.63 1.82 -11.91
N ASP A 22 -9.98 2.86 -12.65
CA ASP A 22 -9.30 3.27 -13.87
C ASP A 22 -8.11 4.20 -13.55
N LYS A 23 -7.10 3.64 -12.88
CA LYS A 23 -5.84 4.34 -12.54
C LYS A 23 -4.66 3.48 -12.94
N ILE A 24 -3.66 4.10 -13.56
CA ILE A 24 -2.40 3.46 -13.97
C ILE A 24 -1.36 3.49 -12.83
N LYS A 25 -1.56 4.37 -11.84
CA LYS A 25 -0.71 4.48 -10.65
C LYS A 25 -1.53 4.71 -9.39
N LEU A 26 -1.26 3.92 -8.35
CA LEU A 26 -1.72 4.14 -6.98
C LEU A 26 -0.58 4.72 -6.16
N SER A 27 -0.69 5.98 -5.77
CA SER A 27 0.35 6.69 -5.01
C SER A 27 -0.10 6.89 -3.57
N LEU A 28 0.51 6.11 -2.68
CA LEU A 28 0.44 6.24 -1.22
C LEU A 28 1.75 6.80 -0.66
N LYS A 29 2.67 7.26 -1.51
CA LYS A 29 3.96 7.82 -1.08
C LYS A 29 3.78 8.91 -0.02
N CYS A 30 4.65 8.91 0.98
CA CYS A 30 4.74 10.01 1.93
C CYS A 30 5.97 10.87 1.64
N ASN A 31 5.87 12.18 1.86
CA ASN A 31 6.96 13.12 1.57
C ASN A 31 7.98 13.16 2.72
N ASN A 32 8.66 12.05 3.02
CA ASN A 32 9.75 11.91 3.99
C ASN A 32 9.43 12.28 5.46
N LEU A 33 8.17 12.53 5.81
CA LEU A 33 7.74 13.04 7.12
C LEU A 33 6.73 12.13 7.84
N CYS A 34 6.39 10.97 7.27
CA CYS A 34 5.50 10.04 7.95
C CYS A 34 6.24 9.30 9.04
N VAL A 35 5.97 9.69 10.29
CA VAL A 35 6.32 8.95 11.51
C VAL A 35 5.13 8.10 11.98
N GLU A 36 4.07 8.02 11.17
CA GLU A 36 2.90 7.20 11.47
C GLU A 36 3.29 5.71 11.48
N ASN A 37 2.87 5.00 12.54
CA ASN A 37 2.89 3.55 12.58
C ASN A 37 1.56 3.07 12.02
N ILE A 38 1.57 2.49 10.83
CA ILE A 38 0.37 1.91 10.22
C ILE A 38 0.13 0.53 10.82
N ASP A 39 -1.10 0.32 11.31
CA ASP A 39 -1.54 -0.97 11.85
C ASP A 39 -1.41 -2.08 10.79
N TYR A 40 -0.91 -3.24 11.22
CA TYR A 40 -0.80 -4.44 10.40
C TYR A 40 -2.12 -4.79 9.70
N ASN A 41 -3.26 -4.68 10.39
CA ASN A 41 -4.58 -5.02 9.86
C ASN A 41 -4.96 -4.13 8.67
N ILE A 42 -4.53 -2.86 8.67
CA ILE A 42 -4.78 -1.93 7.57
C ILE A 42 -3.99 -2.39 6.33
N ILE A 43 -2.71 -2.73 6.51
CA ILE A 43 -1.84 -3.21 5.43
C ILE A 43 -2.32 -4.57 4.91
N GLU A 44 -2.73 -5.48 5.79
CA GLU A 44 -3.25 -6.79 5.39
C GLU A 44 -4.53 -6.66 4.57
N ASN A 45 -5.47 -5.82 4.99
CA ASN A 45 -6.72 -5.59 4.26
C ASN A 45 -6.49 -4.94 2.89
N PHE A 46 -5.55 -3.98 2.83
CA PHE A 46 -5.12 -3.37 1.57
C PHE A 46 -4.48 -4.42 0.65
N GLY A 47 -3.57 -5.23 1.16
CA GLY A 47 -2.93 -6.33 0.44
C GLY A 47 -3.95 -7.34 -0.12
N LYS A 48 -4.90 -7.81 0.70
CA LYS A 48 -5.98 -8.71 0.25
C LYS A 48 -6.83 -8.10 -0.86
N SER A 49 -7.11 -6.80 -0.76
CA SER A 49 -7.90 -6.09 -1.77
C SER A 49 -7.13 -5.98 -3.09
N LEU A 50 -5.83 -5.67 -3.03
CA LEU A 50 -4.95 -5.69 -4.21
C LEU A 50 -4.87 -7.09 -4.83
N LYS A 51 -4.65 -8.13 -4.03
CA LYS A 51 -4.58 -9.52 -4.50
C LYS A 51 -5.80 -9.93 -5.32
N ASN A 52 -7.00 -9.55 -4.88
CA ASN A 52 -8.26 -9.97 -5.48
C ASN A 52 -8.80 -9.00 -6.55
N ASN A 53 -8.21 -7.81 -6.69
CA ASN A 53 -8.68 -6.80 -7.61
C ASN A 53 -8.42 -7.19 -9.08
N LYS A 54 -9.42 -7.01 -9.94
CA LYS A 54 -9.39 -7.44 -11.35
C LYS A 54 -9.36 -6.30 -12.37
N SER A 55 -9.35 -5.05 -11.93
CA SER A 55 -9.44 -3.88 -12.81
C SER A 55 -8.25 -2.95 -12.73
N PHE A 56 -7.60 -2.87 -11.57
CA PHE A 56 -6.39 -2.09 -11.40
C PHE A 56 -5.22 -2.78 -12.10
N LYS A 57 -4.72 -2.13 -13.14
CA LYS A 57 -3.51 -2.53 -13.86
C LYS A 57 -2.52 -1.37 -13.83
N GLY A 58 -1.47 -1.49 -13.04
CA GLY A 58 -0.60 -0.35 -12.82
C GLY A 58 0.52 -0.55 -11.81
N ILE A 59 1.10 0.59 -11.43
CA ILE A 59 2.21 0.68 -10.48
C ILE A 59 1.68 1.13 -9.12
N ILE A 60 2.18 0.52 -8.06
CA ILE A 60 1.89 0.90 -6.68
C ILE A 60 3.12 1.60 -6.11
N ASP A 61 2.92 2.77 -5.51
CA ASP A 61 3.99 3.58 -4.92
C ASP A 61 3.68 3.84 -3.45
N ILE A 62 4.35 3.09 -2.58
CA ILE A 62 4.25 3.17 -1.11
C ILE A 62 5.55 3.70 -0.51
N SER A 63 6.32 4.46 -1.28
CA SER A 63 7.62 4.95 -0.82
C SER A 63 7.50 5.83 0.43
N TYR A 64 8.46 5.68 1.34
CA TYR A 64 8.58 6.42 2.60
C TYR A 64 7.37 6.30 3.53
N ASN A 65 6.69 5.15 3.54
CA ASN A 65 5.50 4.91 4.38
C ASN A 65 5.85 4.41 5.79
N ASN A 66 7.14 4.28 6.14
CA ASN A 66 7.61 3.76 7.43
C ASN A 66 7.03 2.36 7.77
N LEU A 67 6.78 1.54 6.75
CA LEU A 67 6.34 0.16 6.95
C LEU A 67 7.50 -0.66 7.52
N ASN A 68 7.23 -1.43 8.59
CA ASN A 68 8.17 -2.41 9.08
C ASN A 68 8.29 -3.62 8.12
N GLU A 69 9.27 -4.48 8.37
CA GLU A 69 9.57 -5.64 7.54
C GLU A 69 8.38 -6.60 7.38
N ILE A 70 7.62 -6.82 8.46
CA ILE A 70 6.45 -7.71 8.46
C ILE A 70 5.35 -7.16 7.54
N ASN A 71 5.05 -5.86 7.66
CA ASN A 71 4.07 -5.18 6.83
C ASN A 71 4.48 -5.18 5.35
N LEU A 72 5.76 -4.89 5.07
CA LEU A 72 6.30 -4.92 3.71
C LEU A 72 6.21 -6.32 3.11
N PHE A 73 6.66 -7.34 3.84
CA PHE A 73 6.65 -8.72 3.36
C PHE A 73 5.22 -9.19 3.06
N ASN A 74 4.28 -8.94 3.99
CA ASN A 74 2.87 -9.28 3.78
C ASN A 74 2.29 -8.59 2.53
N LEU A 75 2.59 -7.31 2.32
CA LEU A 75 2.11 -6.57 1.17
C LEU A 75 2.71 -7.07 -0.14
N ILE A 76 4.01 -7.34 -0.18
CA ILE A 76 4.72 -7.91 -1.34
C ILE A 76 4.12 -9.28 -1.70
N CYS A 77 3.90 -10.15 -0.72
CA CYS A 77 3.28 -11.46 -0.94
C CYS A 77 1.90 -11.33 -1.58
N ASN A 78 1.04 -10.45 -1.08
CA ASN A 78 -0.28 -10.23 -1.66
C ASN A 78 -0.22 -9.65 -3.09
N ILE A 79 0.66 -8.66 -3.33
CA ILE A 79 0.86 -8.05 -4.65
C ILE A 79 1.35 -9.06 -5.67
N SER A 80 2.30 -9.93 -5.29
CA SER A 80 2.87 -10.96 -6.18
C SER A 80 1.83 -11.94 -6.75
N GLN A 81 0.67 -12.04 -6.08
CA GLN A 81 -0.43 -12.91 -6.50
C GLN A 81 -1.38 -12.24 -7.51
N ASN A 82 -1.24 -10.92 -7.74
CA ASN A 82 -2.02 -10.21 -8.76
C ASN A 82 -1.16 -9.90 -10.01
N LYS A 83 -1.45 -10.59 -11.11
CA LYS A 83 -0.75 -10.46 -12.40
C LYS A 83 -0.97 -9.12 -13.12
N GLN A 84 -1.93 -8.31 -12.69
CA GLN A 84 -2.21 -7.01 -13.30
C GLN A 84 -1.32 -5.89 -12.74
N ILE A 85 -0.73 -6.09 -11.56
CA ILE A 85 0.19 -5.14 -10.96
C ILE A 85 1.55 -5.30 -11.64
N ILE A 86 2.03 -4.23 -12.28
CA ILE A 86 3.24 -4.26 -13.12
C ILE A 86 4.46 -3.70 -12.40
N GLY A 87 4.29 -3.08 -11.23
CA GLY A 87 5.40 -2.51 -10.48
C GLY A 87 5.03 -2.10 -9.07
N LEU A 88 6.03 -2.13 -8.19
CA LEU A 88 5.92 -1.73 -6.79
C LEU A 88 7.14 -0.89 -6.40
N ASN A 89 6.93 0.34 -5.94
CA ASN A 89 7.96 1.20 -5.36
C ASN A 89 7.87 1.17 -3.83
N ILE A 90 8.86 0.57 -3.19
CA ILE A 90 8.97 0.44 -1.72
C ILE A 90 10.05 1.35 -1.12
N LYS A 91 10.67 2.25 -1.90
CA LYS A 91 11.83 3.05 -1.47
C LYS A 91 11.58 3.73 -0.13
N GLY A 92 12.55 3.65 0.79
CA GLY A 92 12.53 4.38 2.05
C GLY A 92 11.54 3.86 3.09
N ASN A 93 11.04 2.63 2.94
CA ASN A 93 10.42 1.90 4.03
C ASN A 93 11.51 1.15 4.80
N GLU A 94 12.15 1.84 5.73
CA GLU A 94 13.08 1.25 6.69
C GLU A 94 12.81 1.90 8.03
N ARG A 95 12.63 1.08 9.06
CA ARG A 95 12.52 1.59 10.42
C ARG A 95 13.89 2.16 10.76
N LYS A 96 14.00 3.49 10.95
CA LYS A 96 15.23 4.07 11.49
C LYS A 96 15.48 3.42 12.85
N ALA A 97 16.55 2.63 12.95
CA ALA A 97 17.08 2.20 14.24
C ALA A 97 17.49 3.48 14.98
N TYR A 98 16.75 3.83 16.02
CA TYR A 98 17.15 4.84 17.00
C TYR A 98 18.00 4.16 18.07
#